data_AF-A0A961TDK2-F1
#
_entry.id   AF-A0A961TDK2-F1
#
_cell.length_a   1.000
_cell.length_b   1.000
_cell.length_c   1.000
_cell.angle_alpha   90.00
_cell.angle_beta   90.00
_cell.angle_gamma   90.00
#
_symmetry.space_group_name_H-M   'P 1'
#
loop_
_entity.id
_entity.type
_entity.pdbx_description
1 polymer ?
#
loop_
_entity_poly.entity_id
_entity_poly.type
_entity_poly.pdbx_seq_one_letter_code
_entity_poly.pdbx_strand_id
1 'polypeptide(L)'
;MTAGISDNRLTANADHFENRHIGPNAGETREMLAAIGVPSMETLISKTVPASIRLDRPLAIPDGIGEQAALSELRSRLYGVTRTRALIGQGYHGTLV
;
A
#
# COMPACT_ATOMS: atom_id res chain seq x y z
N MET A 1 0.82 42.16 -4.63
CA MET A 1 -0.13 42.20 -5.76
C MET A 1 0.42 41.19 -6.76
N THR A 2 -0.17 40.05 -7.07
CA THR A 2 -1.57 39.60 -6.97
C THR A 2 -1.56 38.07 -6.85
N ALA A 3 -2.55 37.53 -6.14
CA ALA A 3 -2.72 36.14 -5.77
C ALA A 3 -3.06 35.18 -6.94
N GLY A 4 -2.96 33.87 -6.66
CA GLY A 4 -3.51 32.75 -7.44
C GLY A 4 -2.40 31.86 -8.01
N ILE A 5 -2.18 30.62 -7.58
CA ILE A 5 -3.15 29.55 -7.35
C ILE A 5 -2.83 28.83 -6.04
N SER A 6 -3.69 29.04 -5.05
CA SER A 6 -3.84 28.19 -3.89
C SER A 6 -4.94 27.17 -4.18
N ASP A 7 -4.59 25.89 -4.30
CA ASP A 7 -5.47 24.83 -3.80
C ASP A 7 -4.70 23.54 -3.44
N ASN A 8 -4.08 23.51 -2.26
CA ASN A 8 -3.50 22.30 -1.66
C ASN A 8 -4.60 21.37 -1.05
N ARG A 9 -5.85 21.47 -1.51
CA ARG A 9 -6.98 20.69 -0.97
C ARG A 9 -7.27 19.40 -1.73
N LEU A 10 -6.56 19.14 -2.85
CA LEU A 10 -6.67 17.91 -3.65
C LEU A 10 -5.61 16.85 -3.32
N THR A 11 -4.57 17.18 -2.55
CA THR A 11 -3.38 16.33 -2.33
C THR A 11 -3.41 15.56 -1.01
N ALA A 12 -4.17 16.01 -0.02
CA ALA A 12 -4.18 15.39 1.31
C ALA A 12 -4.69 13.93 1.31
N ASN A 13 -5.53 13.56 0.34
CA ASN A 13 -6.08 12.21 0.19
C ASN A 13 -5.24 11.31 -0.74
N ALA A 14 -4.27 11.88 -1.47
CA ALA A 14 -3.45 11.17 -2.45
C ALA A 14 -2.25 10.44 -1.81
N ASP A 15 -2.00 10.64 -0.52
CA ASP A 15 -0.80 10.14 0.17
C ASP A 15 -1.05 8.91 1.04
N HIS A 16 -2.31 8.48 1.21
CA HIS A 16 -2.70 7.27 1.96
C HIS A 16 -3.07 6.14 0.99
N PHE A 17 -2.08 5.32 0.62
CA PHE A 17 -2.26 4.19 -0.27
C PHE A 17 -3.32 3.20 0.25
N GLU A 18 -3.43 3.01 1.57
CA GLU A 18 -4.42 2.10 2.16
C GLU A 18 -5.86 2.44 1.77
N ASN A 19 -6.20 3.71 1.56
CA ASN A 19 -7.57 4.12 1.19
C ASN A 19 -7.94 3.75 -0.26
N ARG A 20 -6.94 3.55 -1.13
CA ARG A 20 -7.16 3.03 -2.50
C ARG A 20 -7.09 1.51 -2.56
N HIS A 21 -6.36 0.90 -1.62
CA HIS A 21 -6.12 -0.54 -1.57
C HIS A 21 -7.24 -1.29 -0.82
N ILE A 22 -7.71 -0.72 0.30
CA ILE A 22 -8.78 -1.26 1.12
C ILE A 22 -10.10 -0.70 0.60
N GLY A 23 -10.95 -1.57 0.05
CA GLY A 23 -12.24 -1.16 -0.52
C GLY A 23 -13.20 -0.57 0.51
N PRO A 24 -13.54 -1.30 1.59
CA PRO A 24 -14.48 -0.81 2.60
C PRO A 24 -13.92 0.36 3.39
N ASN A 25 -14.67 1.46 3.43
CA ASN A 25 -14.39 2.56 4.33
C ASN A 25 -14.86 2.27 5.77
N ALA A 26 -14.61 3.21 6.69
CA ALA A 26 -14.97 3.03 8.11
C ALA A 26 -16.49 2.88 8.35
N GLY A 27 -17.33 3.50 7.53
CA GLY A 27 -18.78 3.33 7.57
C GLY A 27 -19.19 1.91 7.16
N GLU A 28 -18.78 1.49 5.96
CA GLU A 28 -19.05 0.16 5.41
C GLU A 28 -18.52 -0.95 6.31
N THR A 29 -17.32 -0.77 6.88
CA THR A 29 -16.73 -1.72 7.82
C THR A 29 -17.61 -1.89 9.07
N ARG A 30 -18.19 -0.81 9.60
CA ARG A 30 -19.11 -0.89 10.74
C ARG A 30 -20.41 -1.61 10.38
N GLU A 31 -20.96 -1.35 9.19
CA GLU A 31 -22.16 -2.04 8.71
C GLU A 31 -21.92 -3.54 8.56
N MET A 32 -20.79 -3.93 7.97
CA MET A 32 -20.38 -5.32 7.82
C MET A 32 -20.21 -6.01 9.19
N LEU A 33 -19.52 -5.36 10.14
CA LEU A 33 -19.33 -5.89 11.50
C LEU A 33 -20.66 -6.06 12.24
N ALA A 34 -21.58 -5.11 12.09
CA ALA A 34 -22.91 -5.20 12.67
C ALA A 34 -23.72 -6.37 12.09
N ALA A 35 -23.63 -6.61 10.78
CA ALA A 35 -24.32 -7.71 10.11
C ALA A 35 -23.92 -9.09 10.64
N ILE A 36 -22.67 -9.25 11.08
CA ILE A 36 -22.15 -10.48 11.70
C ILE A 36 -22.11 -10.43 13.24
N GLY A 37 -22.69 -9.40 13.86
CA GLY A 37 -22.86 -9.29 15.31
C GLY A 37 -21.55 -9.16 16.10
N VAL A 38 -20.49 -8.59 15.50
CA VAL A 38 -19.24 -8.29 16.21
C VAL A 38 -19.03 -6.78 16.37
N PRO A 39 -18.53 -6.31 17.54
CA PRO A 39 -18.47 -4.89 17.86
C PRO A 39 -17.25 -4.18 17.27
N SER A 40 -16.21 -4.92 16.86
CA SER A 40 -14.96 -4.33 16.35
C SER A 40 -14.14 -5.31 15.53
N MET A 41 -13.20 -4.77 14.75
CA MET A 41 -12.22 -5.55 14.01
C MET A 41 -11.34 -6.40 14.94
N GLU A 42 -10.91 -5.85 16.08
CA GLU A 42 -10.12 -6.60 17.08
C GLU A 42 -10.91 -7.79 17.65
N THR A 43 -12.22 -7.61 17.89
CA THR A 43 -13.07 -8.70 18.36
C THR A 43 -13.22 -9.78 17.28
N LEU A 44 -13.36 -9.39 16.01
CA LEU A 44 -13.40 -10.34 14.91
C LEU A 44 -12.10 -11.14 14.80
N ILE A 45 -10.94 -10.48 14.87
CA ILE A 45 -9.62 -11.12 14.79
C ILE A 45 -9.43 -12.11 15.95
N SER A 46 -9.72 -11.69 17.18
CA SER A 46 -9.57 -12.54 18.37
C SER A 46 -10.48 -13.77 18.38
N LYS A 47 -11.69 -13.68 17.80
CA LYS A 47 -12.59 -14.82 17.63
C LYS A 47 -12.16 -15.76 16.51
N THR A 48 -11.35 -15.29 15.55
CA THR A 48 -11.00 -16.03 14.32
C THR A 48 -9.62 -16.67 14.42
N VAL A 49 -8.62 -15.96 14.94
CA VAL A 49 -7.22 -16.42 14.98
C VAL A 49 -6.83 -16.78 16.41
N PRO A 50 -6.43 -18.04 16.69
CA PRO A 50 -6.01 -18.47 18.02
C PRO A 50 -4.85 -17.64 18.56
N ALA A 51 -4.94 -17.20 19.82
CA ALA A 51 -3.94 -16.34 20.44
C ALA A 51 -2.52 -16.95 20.43
N SER A 52 -2.41 -18.29 20.50
CA SER A 52 -1.13 -19.00 20.52
C SER A 52 -0.29 -18.84 19.26
N ILE A 53 -0.87 -18.41 18.15
CA ILE A 53 -0.18 -18.19 16.87
C ILE A 53 -0.24 -16.73 16.40
N ARG A 54 -0.88 -15.84 17.17
CA ARG A 54 -0.93 -14.41 16.85
C ARG A 54 0.40 -13.77 17.23
N LEU A 55 0.87 -12.86 16.38
CA LEU A 55 2.02 -12.03 16.72
C LEU A 55 1.63 -11.07 17.87
N ASP A 56 2.46 -11.03 18.91
CA ASP A 56 2.26 -10.24 20.13
C ASP A 56 2.87 -8.83 20.04
N ARG A 57 3.46 -8.51 18.89
CA ARG A 57 4.11 -7.24 18.58
C ARG A 57 3.76 -6.78 17.18
N PRO A 58 3.87 -5.48 16.88
CA PRO A 58 3.80 -4.99 15.51
C PRO A 58 4.90 -5.59 14.61
N LEU A 59 4.66 -5.54 13.30
CA LEU A 59 5.68 -5.87 12.31
C LEU A 59 6.84 -4.87 12.42
N ALA A 60 8.07 -5.38 12.33
CA ALA A 60 9.28 -4.57 12.36
C ALA A 60 9.63 -4.13 10.93
N ILE A 61 8.80 -3.26 10.35
CA ILE A 61 8.97 -2.71 9.01
C ILE A 61 8.96 -1.17 9.07
N PRO A 62 9.58 -0.48 8.09
CA PRO A 62 9.50 0.98 8.01
C PRO A 62 8.05 1.45 7.85
N ASP A 63 7.80 2.70 8.19
CA ASP A 63 6.51 3.34 7.96
C ASP A 63 6.14 3.32 6.48
N GLY A 64 4.85 3.18 6.21
CA GLY A 64 4.31 3.30 4.87
C GLY A 64 4.59 4.69 4.29
N ILE A 65 5.02 4.73 3.03
CA ILE A 65 5.17 5.97 2.26
C ILE A 65 4.05 6.08 1.23
N GLY A 66 3.73 7.30 0.82
CA GLY A 66 2.76 7.54 -0.24
C GLY A 66 3.18 6.94 -1.58
N GLU A 67 2.20 6.73 -2.46
CA GLU A 67 2.40 6.06 -3.75
C GLU A 67 3.41 6.79 -4.65
N GLN A 68 3.38 8.13 -4.69
CA GLN A 68 4.33 8.91 -5.47
C GLN A 68 5.76 8.81 -4.92
N ALA A 69 5.90 8.83 -3.59
CA ALA A 69 7.18 8.67 -2.92
C ALA A 69 7.76 7.27 -3.20
N ALA A 70 6.94 6.22 -3.12
CA ALA A 70 7.35 4.85 -3.45
C ALA A 70 7.84 4.72 -4.89
N LEU A 71 7.12 5.29 -5.87
CA LEU A 71 7.55 5.29 -7.27
C LEU A 71 8.86 6.06 -7.48
N SER A 72 9.03 7.20 -6.82
CA SER A 72 10.27 7.99 -6.87
C SER A 72 11.46 7.22 -6.30
N GLU A 73 11.27 6.57 -5.15
CA GLU A 73 12.29 5.75 -4.51
C GLU A 73 12.68 4.56 -5.39
N LEU A 74 11.71 3.85 -5.96
CA LEU A 74 11.97 2.73 -6.87
C LEU A 74 12.76 3.18 -8.11
N ARG A 75 12.42 4.32 -8.71
CA ARG A 75 13.16 4.90 -9.84
C ARG A 75 14.60 5.23 -9.46
N SER A 76 14.79 5.84 -8.28
CA SER A 76 16.11 6.17 -7.75
C SER A 76 16.97 4.92 -7.56
N ARG A 77 16.40 3.85 -6.96
CA ARG A 77 17.08 2.57 -6.75
C ARG A 77 17.48 1.90 -8.08
N LEU A 78 16.68 2.07 -9.14
CA LEU A 78 16.95 1.49 -10.45
C LEU A 78 17.91 2.32 -11.33
N TYR A 79 18.26 3.55 -10.93
CA TYR A 79 19.07 4.46 -11.74
C TYR A 79 20.44 3.90 -12.14
N GLY A 80 21.01 2.99 -11.33
CA GLY A 80 22.31 2.36 -11.62
C GLY A 80 22.24 1.02 -12.36
N VAL A 81 21.04 0.51 -12.68
CA VAL A 81 20.91 -0.81 -13.33
C VAL A 81 21.34 -0.70 -14.79
N THR A 82 22.42 -1.39 -15.13
CA THR A 82 22.93 -1.40 -16.51
C THR A 82 22.08 -2.33 -17.37
N ARG A 83 21.40 -1.77 -18.37
CA ARG A 83 20.65 -2.53 -19.36
C ARG A 83 21.56 -2.82 -20.56
N THR A 84 22.02 -4.06 -20.67
CA THR A 84 22.80 -4.53 -21.83
C THR A 84 21.98 -5.46 -22.70
N ARG A 85 22.46 -5.70 -23.93
CA ARG A 85 21.93 -6.79 -24.75
C ARG A 85 22.42 -8.11 -24.17
N ALA A 86 21.57 -8.78 -23.41
CA ALA A 86 21.86 -10.10 -22.86
C ALA A 86 21.79 -11.16 -23.97
N LEU A 87 22.93 -11.80 -24.28
CA LEU A 87 23.05 -12.91 -25.24
C LEU A 87 23.47 -14.23 -24.57
N ILE A 88 23.17 -14.37 -23.28
CA ILE A 88 23.56 -15.54 -22.47
C ILE A 88 22.80 -16.80 -22.92
N GLY A 89 21.57 -16.65 -23.41
CA GLY A 89 20.70 -17.77 -23.77
C GLY A 89 20.07 -18.40 -22.53
N GLN A 90 20.09 -19.74 -22.45
CA GLN A 90 19.52 -20.52 -21.34
C GLN A 90 18.01 -20.33 -21.12
N GLY A 91 17.25 -20.09 -22.20
CA GLY A 91 15.79 -20.03 -22.17
C GLY A 91 15.19 -18.63 -22.06
N TYR A 92 16.01 -17.58 -21.99
CA TYR A 92 15.55 -16.18 -22.09
C TYR A 92 16.19 -15.46 -23.27
N HIS A 93 15.34 -14.94 -24.15
CA HIS A 93 15.74 -14.23 -25.37
C HIS A 93 15.01 -12.89 -25.45
N GLY A 94 15.75 -11.81 -25.67
CA GLY A 94 15.16 -10.48 -25.85
C GLY A 94 14.26 -10.45 -27.08
N THR A 95 13.06 -9.89 -26.94
CA THR A 95 12.08 -9.73 -28.03
C THR A 95 11.62 -8.27 -28.13
N LEU A 96 10.97 -7.96 -29.25
CA LEU A 96 10.17 -6.75 -29.39
C LEU A 96 8.81 -7.02 -28.73
N VAL A 97 8.43 -6.16 -27.77
CA VAL A 97 7.14 -6.21 -27.05
C VAL A 97 6.26 -5.04 -27.43
#